data_AF-B9WPU4-F1
#
_entry.id   AF-B9WPU4-F1
#
_cell.length_a   1.000
_cell.length_b   1.000
_cell.length_c   1.000
_cell.angle_alpha   90.00
_cell.angle_beta   90.00
_cell.angle_gamma   90.00
#
_symmetry.space_group_name_H-M   'P 1'
#
loop_
_entity.id
_entity.type
_entity.pdbx_description
1 polymer ?
#
loop_
_entity_poly.entity_id
_entity_poly.type
_entity_poly.pdbx_seq_one_letter_code
_entity_poly.pdbx_strand_id
1 'polypeptide(L)'
;GNAQAHRGNLRNLLRYYNQSEGGSHTVQTMYGCDVGPDGRLLRGYEQFAYDGRDYIALNEDLRSWTAADMAAQNTQRKWEAARAAEKDR
;
A
#
# COMPACT_ATOMS: atom_id res chain seq x y z
N GLY A 1 -2.74 -10.07 12.59
CA GLY A 1 -3.88 -9.14 12.47
C GLY A 1 -3.38 -7.77 12.04
N ASN A 2 -4.20 -7.01 11.32
CA ASN A 2 -3.80 -5.79 10.60
C ASN A 2 -3.11 -4.75 11.50
N ALA A 3 -3.56 -4.59 12.76
CA ALA A 3 -2.96 -3.64 13.71
C ALA A 3 -1.44 -3.83 13.94
N GLN A 4 -0.94 -5.07 13.97
CA GLN A 4 0.49 -5.32 14.14
C GLN A 4 1.30 -4.94 12.90
N ALA A 5 0.73 -5.18 11.71
CA ALA A 5 1.33 -4.76 10.45
C ALA A 5 1.36 -3.23 10.33
N HIS A 6 0.25 -2.55 10.63
CA HIS A 6 0.18 -1.08 10.64
C HIS A 6 1.17 -0.45 11.61
N ARG A 7 1.35 -1.02 12.81
CA ARG A 7 2.39 -0.58 13.76
C ARG A 7 3.81 -0.72 13.18
N GLY A 8 4.09 -1.82 12.50
CA GLY A 8 5.38 -2.03 11.81
C GLY A 8 5.59 -1.04 10.66
N ASN A 9 4.53 -0.79 9.89
CA ASN A 9 4.55 0.15 8.76
C ASN A 9 4.82 1.58 9.23
N LEU A 10 4.18 2.04 10.31
CA LEU A 10 4.46 3.35 10.91
C LEU A 10 5.94 3.54 11.22
N ARG A 11 6.59 2.53 11.83
CA ARG A 11 8.04 2.57 12.14
C ARG A 11 8.91 2.64 10.87
N ASN A 12 8.52 1.95 9.81
CA ASN A 12 9.25 2.00 8.54
C ASN A 12 9.08 3.35 7.84
N LEU A 13 7.86 3.90 7.84
CA LEU A 13 7.53 5.17 7.20
C LEU A 13 8.23 6.34 7.87
N LEU A 14 8.28 6.37 9.21
CA LEU A 14 9.09 7.33 9.96
C LEU A 14 10.54 7.37 9.47
N ARG A 15 11.13 6.21 9.22
CA ARG A 15 12.50 6.10 8.68
C ARG A 15 12.60 6.56 7.24
N TYR A 16 11.64 6.19 6.39
CA TYR A 16 11.67 6.56 4.97
C TYR A 16 11.51 8.06 4.74
N TYR A 17 10.74 8.72 5.59
CA TYR A 17 10.54 10.17 5.55
C TYR A 17 11.47 10.97 6.48
N ASN A 18 12.40 10.30 7.18
CA ASN A 18 13.32 10.92 8.15
C ASN A 18 12.59 11.75 9.23
N GLN A 19 11.48 11.23 9.74
CA GLN A 19 10.65 11.87 10.77
C GLN A 19 11.04 11.42 12.18
N SER A 20 10.76 12.26 13.18
CA SER A 20 11.05 11.97 14.59
C SER A 20 9.99 11.06 15.23
N GLU A 21 10.37 10.29 16.25
CA GLU A 21 9.48 9.29 16.87
C GLU A 21 8.32 9.88 17.70
N GLY A 22 8.39 11.16 18.06
CA GLY A 22 7.39 11.82 18.91
C GLY A 22 6.18 12.39 18.16
N GLY A 23 6.18 12.32 16.83
CA GLY A 23 5.07 12.82 16.00
C GLY A 23 3.88 11.87 15.97
N SER A 24 2.67 12.43 15.85
CA SER A 24 1.48 11.65 15.50
C SER A 24 1.42 11.48 13.98
N HIS A 25 1.24 10.24 13.53
CA HIS A 25 1.19 9.89 12.11
C HIS A 25 0.05 8.93 11.83
N THR A 26 -0.44 8.96 10.59
CA THR A 26 -1.57 8.13 10.15
C THR A 26 -1.17 7.28 8.97
N VAL A 27 -1.45 5.98 9.04
CA VAL A 27 -1.43 5.08 7.88
C VAL A 27 -2.85 4.65 7.59
N GLN A 28 -3.26 4.76 6.33
CA GLN A 28 -4.57 4.33 5.87
C GLN A 28 -4.39 3.27 4.79
N THR A 29 -5.31 2.30 4.76
CA THR A 29 -5.36 1.27 3.73
C THR A 29 -6.78 1.20 3.21
N MET A 30 -6.94 1.24 1.89
CA MET A 30 -8.18 0.97 1.20
C MET A 30 -7.97 -0.24 0.30
N TYR A 31 -8.81 -1.25 0.44
CA TYR A 31 -8.79 -2.41 -0.43
C TYR A 31 -10.22 -2.86 -0.73
N GLY A 32 -10.42 -3.50 -1.87
CA GLY A 32 -11.75 -3.94 -2.30
C GLY A 32 -11.76 -4.43 -3.73
N CYS A 33 -12.95 -4.73 -4.23
CA CYS A 33 -13.14 -5.12 -5.62
C CYS A 33 -14.51 -4.70 -6.16
N ASP A 34 -14.56 -4.45 -7.46
CA ASP A 34 -15.81 -4.38 -8.22
C ASP A 34 -16.06 -5.73 -8.90
N VAL A 35 -17.31 -6.20 -8.80
CA VAL A 35 -17.76 -7.46 -9.40
C VAL A 35 -18.84 -7.19 -10.43
N GLY A 36 -18.77 -7.89 -11.55
CA GLY A 36 -19.73 -7.78 -12.63
C GLY A 36 -21.02 -8.55 -12.35
N PRO A 37 -22.05 -8.38 -13.20
CA PRO A 37 -23.31 -9.11 -13.07
C PRO A 37 -23.15 -10.64 -13.17
N ASP A 38 -22.08 -11.12 -13.84
CA ASP A 38 -21.73 -12.54 -13.92
C ASP A 38 -20.91 -13.03 -12.70
N GLY A 39 -20.74 -12.18 -11.69
CA GLY A 39 -20.00 -12.47 -10.46
C GLY A 39 -18.48 -12.47 -10.64
N ARG A 40 -17.97 -12.10 -11.82
CA ARG A 40 -16.52 -12.06 -12.06
C ARG A 40 -15.91 -10.74 -11.61
N LEU A 41 -14.66 -10.82 -11.16
CA LEU A 41 -13.86 -9.65 -10.82
C LEU A 41 -13.70 -8.74 -12.03
N LEU A 42 -14.12 -7.49 -11.89
CA LEU A 42 -13.88 -6.43 -12.88
C LEU A 42 -12.65 -5.61 -12.52
N ARG A 43 -12.49 -5.29 -11.23
CA ARG A 43 -11.40 -4.44 -10.75
C ARG A 43 -11.05 -4.77 -9.32
N GLY A 44 -9.76 -4.86 -9.02
CA GLY A 44 -9.23 -4.93 -7.66
C GLY A 44 -8.65 -3.59 -7.24
N TYR A 45 -8.69 -3.32 -5.95
CA TYR A 45 -8.13 -2.13 -5.34
C TYR A 45 -7.27 -2.52 -4.15
N GLU A 46 -6.06 -1.96 -4.09
CA GLU A 46 -5.26 -1.92 -2.88
C GLU A 46 -4.42 -0.66 -2.88
N GLN A 47 -4.67 0.24 -1.93
CA GLN A 47 -4.07 1.56 -1.88
C GLN A 47 -3.74 1.94 -0.45
N PHE A 48 -2.60 2.59 -0.28
CA PHE A 48 -2.11 3.06 1.00
C PHE A 48 -1.88 4.57 0.95
N ALA A 49 -2.22 5.22 2.05
CA ALA A 49 -1.94 6.64 2.27
C ALA A 49 -1.18 6.82 3.60
N TYR A 50 -0.31 7.83 3.62
CA TYR A 50 0.46 8.24 4.79
C TYR A 50 0.26 9.73 5.06
N ASP A 51 -0.13 10.07 6.29
CA ASP A 51 -0.46 11.43 6.72
C ASP A 51 -1.43 12.16 5.76
N GLY A 52 -2.43 11.42 5.25
CA GLY A 52 -3.47 11.93 4.36
C GLY A 52 -3.04 12.13 2.90
N ARG A 53 -1.84 11.67 2.52
CA ARG A 53 -1.33 11.72 1.15
C ARG A 53 -1.18 10.33 0.57
N ASP A 54 -1.39 10.19 -0.73
CA ASP A 54 -1.15 8.94 -1.44
C ASP A 54 0.29 8.46 -1.19
N TYR A 55 0.44 7.17 -0.93
CA TYR A 55 1.75 6.55 -0.68
C TYR A 55 2.06 5.53 -1.77
N ILE A 56 1.26 4.47 -1.91
CA ILE A 56 1.43 3.46 -2.96
C ILE A 56 0.09 2.83 -3.31
N ALA A 57 -0.13 2.53 -4.59
CA ALA A 57 -1.37 1.94 -5.10
C ALA A 57 -1.08 0.78 -6.06
N LEU A 58 -1.88 -0.28 -5.97
CA LEU A 58 -1.90 -1.37 -6.94
C LEU A 58 -2.50 -0.87 -8.25
N ASN A 59 -1.83 -1.14 -9.36
CA ASN A 59 -2.30 -0.77 -10.69
C ASN A 59 -3.44 -1.67 -11.14
N GLU A 60 -4.20 -1.22 -12.14
CA GLU A 60 -5.34 -1.96 -12.70
C GLU A 60 -4.95 -3.32 -13.30
N ASP A 61 -3.68 -3.49 -13.65
CA ASP A 61 -3.14 -4.77 -14.13
C ASP A 61 -3.03 -5.84 -13.02
N LEU A 62 -3.24 -5.45 -11.77
CA LEU A 62 -3.11 -6.26 -10.55
C LEU A 62 -1.74 -6.96 -10.44
N ARG A 63 -0.69 -6.32 -10.98
CA ARG A 63 0.67 -6.89 -11.08
C ARG A 63 1.76 -5.88 -10.78
N SER A 64 1.50 -4.60 -11.00
CA SER A 64 2.45 -3.53 -10.77
C SER A 64 1.91 -2.51 -9.76
N TRP A 65 2.82 -1.72 -9.20
CA TRP A 65 2.49 -0.71 -8.20
C TRP A 65 2.89 0.68 -8.70
N THR A 66 2.11 1.69 -8.34
CA THR A 66 2.46 3.09 -8.51
C THR A 66 2.84 3.67 -7.16
N ALA A 67 4.11 4.07 -7.01
CA ALA A 67 4.60 4.82 -5.85
C ALA A 67 4.33 6.32 -6.04
N ALA A 68 3.77 6.98 -5.02
CA ALA A 68 3.44 8.40 -5.09
C ALA A 68 4.68 9.32 -4.97
N ASP A 69 5.73 8.86 -4.29
CA ASP A 69 6.98 9.60 -4.12
C ASP A 69 8.23 8.70 -4.00
N MET A 70 9.39 9.33 -3.82
CA MET A 70 10.68 8.65 -3.68
C MET A 70 10.76 7.74 -2.45
N ALA A 71 10.07 8.07 -1.36
CA ALA A 71 10.06 7.26 -0.15
C ALA A 71 9.26 5.97 -0.40
N ALA A 72 8.10 6.09 -1.06
CA ALA A 72 7.25 4.98 -1.46
C ALA A 72 7.91 4.00 -2.44
N GLN A 73 8.88 4.45 -3.26
CA GLN A 73 9.66 3.54 -4.11
C GLN A 73 10.42 2.47 -3.31
N ASN A 74 10.76 2.72 -2.05
CA ASN A 74 11.36 1.71 -1.19
C ASN A 74 10.39 0.55 -0.92
N THR A 75 9.11 0.85 -0.71
CA THR A 75 8.07 -0.17 -0.58
C THR A 75 7.81 -0.86 -1.91
N GLN A 76 7.70 -0.11 -3.00
CA GLN A 76 7.48 -0.65 -4.35
C GLN A 76 8.52 -1.74 -4.69
N ARG A 77 9.82 -1.43 -4.58
CA ARG A 77 10.89 -2.39 -4.90
C ARG A 77 10.82 -3.65 -4.03
N LYS A 78 10.49 -3.51 -2.74
CA LYS A 78 10.32 -4.65 -1.83
C LYS A 78 9.14 -5.53 -2.23
N TRP A 79 8.03 -4.92 -2.61
CA TRP A 79 6.80 -5.62 -2.98
C TRP A 79 6.89 -6.27 -4.35
N GLU A 80 7.53 -5.63 -5.32
CA GLU A 80 7.86 -6.22 -6.61
C GLU A 80 8.78 -7.43 -6.44
N ALA A 81 9.86 -7.30 -5.66
CA ALA A 81 10.77 -8.41 -5.37
C ALA A 81 10.07 -9.58 -4.64
N ALA A 82 9.10 -9.28 -3.78
CA ALA A 82 8.31 -10.27 -3.05
C ALA A 82 7.09 -10.79 -3.84
N ARG A 83 6.87 -10.29 -5.06
CA ARG A 83 5.68 -10.54 -5.89
C ARG A 83 4.38 -10.35 -5.12
N ALA A 84 4.29 -9.27 -4.35
CA ALA A 84 3.16 -9.02 -3.45
C ALA A 84 1.82 -9.02 -4.20
N ALA A 85 1.74 -8.34 -5.35
CA ALA A 85 0.53 -8.26 -6.16
C ALA A 85 0.01 -9.63 -6.65
N GLU A 86 0.87 -10.63 -6.80
CA GLU A 86 0.45 -11.97 -7.24
C GLU A 86 -0.16 -12.81 -6.10
N LYS A 87 0.06 -12.43 -4.83
CA LYS A 87 -0.48 -13.15 -3.67
C LYS A 87 -1.95 -12.84 -3.40
N ASP A 88 -2.43 -11.72 -3.90
CA ASP A 88 -3.78 -11.21 -3.67
C ASP A 88 -4.74 -11.54 -4.85
N ARG A 89 -4.34 -12.50 -5.69
CA ARG A 89 -5.10 -13.01 -6.84
C ARG A 89 -5.81 -14.31 -6.52
#